data_AF-A0A258Q859-F1
#
_entry.id   AF-A0A258Q859-F1
#
_cell.length_a   1.000
_cell.length_b   1.000
_cell.length_c   1.000
_cell.angle_alpha   90.00
_cell.angle_beta   90.00
_cell.angle_gamma   90.00
#
_symmetry.space_group_name_H-M   'P 1'
#
loop_
_entity.id
_entity.type
_entity.pdbx_description
1 polymer ?
#
loop_
_entity_poly.entity_id
_entity_poly.type
_entity_poly.pdbx_seq_one_letter_code
_entity_poly.pdbx_strand_id
1 'polypeptide(L)'
;MRYLLVLSTLWFALPVLAEPSVDLTYQLKASVAKVHVVTKTGGHGVGTGVVVAKDMVATNCHILANAKGVNITKFGDSFAPVALKADWKHDLCIMRFEYLDLKPVTLGDSESLQYEQEMFSIGFPGGPPKPQVTFGKIKALYPLDDSMIVRTNASFIMGASGSPVFDAEGKLIAISTFKSPGRGAYFYNIPVKWVKALLETPETTQLQSDILPFWDAPLEARPYFMQVVLPYQQGEWSTLEKIAQQWVSKEPNTFEAYYYLGVAQANLGNNVEAEQNFQKVLAKQPQHIDTLIGLGLVASHTGNTAEVARLHAALSAMGAEFGEEFNQALTGPTQ
;
A
#
# COMPACT_ATOMS: atom_id res chain seq x y z
N MET A 1 -10.62 -46.45 43.87
CA MET A 1 -10.76 -45.63 42.64
C MET A 1 -9.63 -44.62 42.61
N ARG A 2 -8.64 -44.79 41.73
CA ARG A 2 -7.57 -43.80 41.49
C ARG A 2 -8.01 -42.95 40.31
N TYR A 3 -8.25 -41.66 40.54
CA TYR A 3 -8.53 -40.70 39.46
C TYR A 3 -7.20 -40.34 38.77
N LEU A 4 -7.04 -40.75 37.51
CA LEU A 4 -5.98 -40.21 36.64
C LEU A 4 -6.41 -38.80 36.20
N LEU A 5 -5.65 -37.79 36.63
CA LEU A 5 -5.68 -36.46 36.05
C LEU A 5 -4.93 -36.49 34.72
N VAL A 6 -5.67 -36.39 33.62
CA VAL A 6 -5.10 -36.18 32.28
C VAL A 6 -4.86 -34.68 32.13
N LEU A 7 -3.60 -34.26 32.22
CA LEU A 7 -3.18 -32.90 31.87
C LEU A 7 -3.25 -32.77 30.33
N SER A 8 -4.28 -32.08 29.83
CA SER A 8 -4.33 -31.68 28.42
C SER A 8 -3.42 -30.48 28.21
N THR A 9 -2.21 -30.71 27.71
CA THR A 9 -1.34 -29.65 27.20
C THR A 9 -1.90 -29.15 25.87
N LEU A 10 -2.61 -28.02 25.88
CA LEU A 10 -2.90 -27.29 24.65
C LEU A 10 -1.59 -26.70 24.10
N TRP A 11 -1.06 -27.30 23.04
CA TRP A 11 -0.04 -26.68 22.21
C TRP A 11 -0.69 -25.53 21.44
N PHE A 12 -0.44 -24.30 21.87
CA PHE A 12 -0.62 -23.15 20.99
C PHE A 12 0.50 -23.20 19.95
N ALA A 13 0.20 -23.73 18.77
CA ALA A 13 1.03 -23.49 17.61
C ALA A 13 0.87 -22.01 17.24
N LEU A 14 1.86 -21.18 17.62
CA LEU A 14 1.98 -19.85 17.02
C LEU A 14 2.13 -20.07 15.51
N PRO A 15 1.29 -19.46 14.65
CA PRO A 15 1.56 -19.48 13.23
C PRO A 15 2.89 -18.76 13.04
N VAL A 16 3.93 -19.51 12.72
CA VAL A 16 5.18 -18.94 12.23
C VAL A 16 4.83 -18.31 10.88
N LEU A 17 4.69 -16.98 10.87
CA LEU A 17 4.54 -16.20 9.65
C LEU A 17 5.82 -16.38 8.83
N ALA A 18 5.74 -17.17 7.78
CA ALA A 18 6.88 -17.50 6.94
C ALA A 18 7.01 -16.47 5.83
N GLU A 19 8.16 -15.80 5.75
CA GLU A 19 8.58 -15.12 4.52
C GLU A 19 8.43 -16.09 3.32
N PRO A 20 8.09 -15.59 2.11
CA PRO A 20 7.96 -16.43 0.94
C PRO A 20 9.27 -17.17 0.67
N SER A 21 9.17 -18.41 0.19
CA SER A 21 10.37 -19.20 -0.09
C SER A 21 11.24 -18.53 -1.16
N VAL A 22 12.56 -18.74 -1.06
CA VAL A 22 13.52 -18.26 -2.06
C VAL A 22 13.15 -18.78 -3.45
N ASP A 23 12.67 -20.02 -3.56
CA ASP A 23 12.20 -20.62 -4.80
C ASP A 23 10.98 -19.88 -5.38
N LEU A 24 10.00 -19.55 -4.54
CA LEU A 24 8.81 -18.79 -4.98
C LEU A 24 9.23 -17.42 -5.53
N THR A 25 10.03 -16.67 -4.78
CA THR A 25 10.49 -15.34 -5.23
C THR A 25 11.36 -15.45 -6.49
N TYR A 26 12.17 -16.49 -6.64
CA TYR A 26 12.95 -16.75 -7.84
C TYR A 26 12.07 -17.02 -9.07
N GLN A 27 11.04 -17.85 -8.92
CA GLN A 27 10.06 -18.12 -9.99
C GLN A 27 9.30 -16.84 -10.37
N LEU A 28 8.81 -16.07 -9.40
CA LEU A 28 8.07 -14.83 -9.66
C LEU A 28 8.94 -13.79 -10.35
N LYS A 29 10.23 -13.70 -10.01
CA LYS A 29 11.18 -12.81 -10.71
C LYS A 29 11.20 -13.08 -12.21
N ALA A 30 10.97 -14.30 -12.70
CA ALA A 30 10.91 -14.60 -14.13
C ALA A 30 9.76 -13.88 -14.86
N SER A 31 8.71 -13.49 -14.14
CA SER A 31 7.53 -12.79 -14.66
C SER A 31 7.63 -11.26 -14.50
N VAL A 32 8.73 -10.76 -13.94
CA VAL A 32 8.97 -9.33 -13.71
C VAL A 32 10.04 -8.83 -14.66
N ALA A 33 9.71 -7.77 -15.39
CA ALA A 33 10.54 -7.17 -16.44
C ALA A 33 10.85 -5.71 -16.12
N LYS A 34 12.00 -5.23 -16.59
CA LYS A 34 12.38 -3.83 -16.45
C LYS A 34 11.77 -3.05 -17.60
N VAL A 35 11.04 -1.98 -17.31
CA VAL A 35 10.48 -1.08 -18.31
C VAL A 35 11.48 0.03 -18.59
N HIS A 36 11.76 0.29 -19.86
CA HIS A 36 12.62 1.37 -20.33
C HIS A 36 11.81 2.29 -21.23
N VAL A 37 11.94 3.60 -20.99
CA VAL A 37 11.32 4.61 -21.84
C VAL A 37 12.34 5.63 -22.30
N VAL A 38 12.16 6.11 -23.53
CA VAL A 38 12.94 7.22 -24.10
C VAL A 38 12.05 8.45 -24.13
N THR A 39 12.49 9.54 -23.51
CA THR A 39 11.71 10.78 -23.42
C THR A 39 11.85 11.62 -24.70
N LYS A 40 10.96 12.60 -24.88
CA LYS A 40 10.99 13.51 -26.04
C LYS A 40 12.31 14.27 -26.18
N THR A 41 12.97 14.57 -25.06
CA THR A 41 14.25 15.29 -24.96
C THR A 41 15.48 14.40 -25.04
N GLY A 42 15.32 13.08 -25.26
CA GLY A 42 16.43 12.12 -25.33
C GLY A 42 16.91 11.58 -23.98
N GLY A 43 16.15 11.81 -22.91
CA GLY A 43 16.40 11.19 -21.61
C GLY A 43 15.89 9.75 -21.55
N HIS A 44 16.25 9.04 -20.48
CA HIS A 44 15.82 7.67 -20.21
C HIS A 44 15.04 7.60 -18.90
N GLY A 45 13.91 6.92 -18.92
CA GLY A 45 13.14 6.55 -17.73
C GLY A 45 13.20 5.04 -17.49
N VAL A 46 13.09 4.64 -16.23
CA VAL A 46 13.06 3.24 -15.83
C VAL A 46 11.87 3.00 -14.91
N GLY A 47 11.20 1.88 -15.11
CA GLY A 47 10.15 1.37 -14.24
C GLY A 47 10.17 -0.15 -14.18
N THR A 48 9.14 -0.71 -13.58
CA THR A 48 8.94 -2.15 -13.45
C THR A 48 7.65 -2.56 -14.16
N GLY A 49 7.60 -3.77 -14.71
CA GLY A 49 6.39 -4.36 -15.24
C GLY A 49 6.27 -5.83 -14.85
N VAL A 50 5.05 -6.34 -14.80
CA VAL A 50 4.75 -7.73 -14.46
C VAL A 50 3.87 -8.37 -15.54
N VAL A 51 4.19 -9.60 -15.92
CA VAL A 51 3.40 -10.37 -16.88
C VAL A 51 2.10 -10.82 -16.19
N VAL A 52 0.97 -10.31 -16.66
CA VAL A 52 -0.36 -10.53 -16.04
C VAL A 52 -1.25 -11.47 -16.87
N ALA A 53 -0.96 -11.61 -18.15
CA ALA A 53 -1.58 -12.58 -19.05
C ALA A 53 -0.59 -12.93 -20.17
N LYS A 54 -0.95 -13.90 -21.02
CA LYS A 54 -0.14 -14.26 -22.18
C LYS A 54 0.13 -13.02 -23.02
N ASP A 55 1.41 -12.77 -23.29
CA ASP A 55 1.88 -11.62 -24.08
C ASP A 55 1.50 -10.23 -23.53
N MET A 56 1.14 -10.13 -22.24
CA MET A 56 0.66 -8.89 -21.63
C MET A 56 1.39 -8.54 -20.33
N VAL A 57 1.91 -7.32 -20.25
CA VAL A 57 2.68 -6.81 -19.10
C VAL A 57 2.02 -5.56 -18.53
N ALA A 58 1.59 -5.63 -17.27
CA ALA A 58 1.06 -4.50 -16.54
C ALA A 58 2.19 -3.62 -15.96
N THR A 59 1.98 -2.31 -15.94
CA THR A 59 2.86 -1.30 -15.36
C THR A 59 2.03 -0.03 -15.07
N ASN A 60 2.65 1.03 -14.54
CA ASN A 60 1.97 2.31 -14.41
C ASN A 60 1.98 3.11 -15.71
N CYS A 61 0.88 3.81 -15.99
CA CYS A 61 0.79 4.65 -17.18
C CYS A 61 1.74 5.83 -17.16
N HIS A 62 2.02 6.44 -16.00
CA HIS A 62 2.94 7.58 -15.92
C HIS A 62 4.38 7.24 -16.34
N ILE A 63 4.77 5.96 -16.27
CA ILE A 63 6.07 5.48 -16.78
C ILE A 63 6.11 5.64 -18.30
N LEU A 64 4.99 5.36 -18.97
CA LEU A 64 4.85 5.36 -20.42
C LEU A 64 4.46 6.75 -20.97
N ALA A 65 3.85 7.57 -20.12
CA ALA A 65 3.31 8.86 -20.50
C ALA A 65 4.36 9.74 -21.19
N ASN A 66 4.01 10.26 -22.36
CA ASN A 66 4.88 11.13 -23.16
C ASN A 66 6.22 10.49 -23.62
N ALA A 67 6.39 9.17 -23.50
CA ALA A 67 7.52 8.47 -24.08
C ALA A 67 7.46 8.51 -25.62
N LYS A 68 8.64 8.63 -26.25
CA LYS A 68 8.81 8.43 -27.70
C LYS A 68 8.93 6.95 -28.06
N GLY A 69 9.41 6.14 -27.12
CA GLY A 69 9.56 4.70 -27.28
C GLY A 69 9.56 4.03 -25.92
N VAL A 70 8.99 2.83 -25.89
CA VAL A 70 8.86 1.98 -24.71
C VAL A 70 9.38 0.61 -25.08
N ASN A 71 10.25 0.04 -24.24
CA ASN A 71 10.66 -1.36 -24.33
C ASN A 71 10.62 -1.99 -22.94
N ILE A 72 10.46 -3.30 -22.88
CA ILE A 72 10.81 -4.07 -21.68
C ILE A 72 12.09 -4.85 -21.92
N THR A 73 12.86 -5.07 -20.86
CA THR A 73 14.06 -5.91 -20.89
C THR A 73 13.89 -7.08 -19.95
N LYS A 74 14.14 -8.30 -20.46
CA LYS A 74 14.10 -9.53 -19.68
C LYS A 74 15.10 -10.55 -20.22
N PHE A 75 15.86 -11.17 -19.33
CA PHE A 75 16.89 -12.18 -19.66
C PHE A 75 17.94 -11.73 -20.71
N GLY A 76 18.14 -10.41 -20.86
CA GLY A 76 19.05 -9.84 -21.86
C GLY A 76 18.35 -9.43 -23.16
N ASP A 77 17.14 -9.92 -23.39
CA ASP A 77 16.33 -9.58 -24.55
C ASP A 77 15.50 -8.32 -24.31
N SER A 78 15.25 -7.58 -25.38
CA SER A 78 14.42 -6.37 -25.37
C SER A 78 13.21 -6.55 -26.28
N PHE A 79 12.04 -6.20 -25.75
CA PHE A 79 10.75 -6.36 -26.43
C PHE A 79 10.04 -5.01 -26.51
N ALA A 80 9.55 -4.65 -27.69
CA ALA A 80 8.73 -3.47 -27.90
C ALA A 80 7.24 -3.87 -27.89
N PRO A 81 6.37 -3.12 -27.20
CA PRO A 81 4.95 -3.40 -27.22
C PRO A 81 4.34 -3.01 -28.57
N VAL A 82 3.36 -3.78 -29.01
CA VAL A 82 2.61 -3.55 -30.26
C VAL A 82 1.26 -2.88 -30.02
N ALA A 83 0.74 -2.93 -28.78
CA ALA A 83 -0.48 -2.26 -28.36
C ALA A 83 -0.49 -2.05 -26.83
N LEU A 84 -1.49 -1.31 -26.36
CA LEU A 84 -1.70 -0.95 -24.96
C LEU A 84 -3.18 -1.13 -24.60
N LYS A 85 -3.45 -1.39 -23.33
CA LYS A 85 -4.73 -1.08 -22.67
C LYS A 85 -4.39 -0.07 -21.58
N ALA A 86 -5.12 1.04 -21.48
CA ALA A 86 -4.73 2.14 -20.62
C ALA A 86 -5.91 2.69 -19.82
N ASP A 87 -5.73 2.73 -18.51
CA ASP A 87 -6.53 3.49 -17.57
C ASP A 87 -5.67 4.62 -16.99
N TRP A 88 -5.74 5.78 -17.63
CA TRP A 88 -4.94 6.94 -17.26
C TRP A 88 -5.37 7.53 -15.90
N LYS A 89 -6.66 7.44 -15.56
CA LYS A 89 -7.17 7.96 -14.28
C LYS A 89 -6.59 7.17 -13.10
N HIS A 90 -6.51 5.85 -13.24
CA HIS A 90 -5.99 4.95 -12.21
C HIS A 90 -4.49 4.64 -12.34
N ASP A 91 -3.79 5.31 -13.26
CA ASP A 91 -2.35 5.13 -13.51
C ASP A 91 -1.96 3.67 -13.80
N LEU A 92 -2.76 2.97 -14.61
CA LEU A 92 -2.55 1.55 -14.93
C LEU A 92 -2.58 1.29 -16.43
N CYS A 93 -1.49 0.74 -16.94
CA CYS A 93 -1.33 0.42 -18.35
C CYS A 93 -0.91 -1.04 -18.49
N ILE A 94 -1.49 -1.75 -19.47
CA ILE A 94 -1.09 -3.11 -19.86
C ILE A 94 -0.55 -3.05 -21.28
N MET A 95 0.71 -3.39 -21.44
CA MET A 95 1.40 -3.48 -22.71
C MET A 95 1.20 -4.85 -23.33
N ARG A 96 0.77 -4.92 -24.59
CA ARG A 96 0.72 -6.16 -25.38
C ARG A 96 1.96 -6.31 -26.24
N PHE A 97 2.48 -7.52 -26.32
CA PHE A 97 3.63 -7.90 -27.14
C PHE A 97 3.22 -8.99 -28.14
N GLU A 98 4.15 -9.34 -29.03
CA GLU A 98 4.06 -10.55 -29.85
C GLU A 98 5.17 -11.50 -29.42
N TYR A 99 4.82 -12.76 -29.20
CA TYR A 99 5.78 -13.84 -28.86
C TYR A 99 6.58 -13.59 -27.59
N LEU A 100 5.97 -12.98 -26.57
CA LEU A 100 6.57 -12.82 -25.25
C LEU A 100 6.44 -14.15 -24.49
N ASP A 101 7.48 -14.97 -24.57
CA ASP A 101 7.57 -16.27 -23.90
C ASP A 101 7.89 -16.13 -22.40
N LEU A 102 7.09 -15.33 -21.69
CA LEU A 102 7.16 -15.15 -20.24
C LEU A 102 5.90 -15.68 -19.59
N LYS A 103 6.08 -16.38 -18.46
CA LYS A 103 4.97 -16.93 -17.69
C LYS A 103 4.20 -15.81 -16.97
N PRO A 104 2.87 -15.75 -17.09
CA PRO A 104 2.06 -14.83 -16.29
C PRO A 104 2.04 -15.22 -14.81
N VAL A 105 1.93 -14.22 -13.94
CA VAL A 105 1.69 -14.43 -12.50
C VAL A 105 0.23 -14.80 -12.25
N THR A 106 -0.03 -15.47 -11.13
CA THR A 106 -1.40 -15.71 -10.66
C THR A 106 -1.99 -14.41 -10.11
N LEU A 107 -3.17 -13.99 -10.59
CA LEU A 107 -3.87 -12.83 -10.06
C LEU A 107 -4.62 -13.22 -8.78
N GLY A 108 -4.34 -12.53 -7.67
CA GLY A 108 -4.98 -12.73 -6.37
C GLY A 108 -6.29 -11.98 -6.23
N ASP A 109 -6.68 -11.67 -5.00
CA ASP A 109 -7.85 -10.86 -4.67
C ASP A 109 -7.44 -9.66 -3.82
N SER A 110 -7.87 -8.46 -4.22
CA SER A 110 -7.62 -7.22 -3.49
C SER A 110 -8.79 -6.76 -2.64
N GLU A 111 -9.95 -7.43 -2.72
CA GLU A 111 -11.16 -7.06 -1.96
C GLU A 111 -11.14 -7.64 -0.54
N SER A 112 -10.38 -8.71 -0.32
CA SER A 112 -10.25 -9.39 0.98
C SER A 112 -9.01 -8.98 1.77
N LEU A 113 -8.29 -7.94 1.35
CA LEU A 113 -7.04 -7.52 2.01
C LEU A 113 -7.29 -7.10 3.46
N GLN A 114 -6.34 -7.44 4.33
CA GLN A 114 -6.42 -7.15 5.75
C GLN A 114 -5.29 -6.22 6.19
N TYR A 115 -5.55 -5.46 7.24
CA TYR A 115 -4.51 -4.71 7.96
C TYR A 115 -3.45 -5.66 8.49
N GLU A 116 -2.20 -5.21 8.49
CA GLU A 116 -1.03 -5.97 8.94
C GLU A 116 -0.76 -7.27 8.16
N GLN A 117 -1.49 -7.51 7.06
CA GLN A 117 -1.21 -8.61 6.15
C GLN A 117 0.18 -8.44 5.54
N GLU A 118 1.01 -9.48 5.67
CA GLU A 118 2.32 -9.57 5.04
C GLU A 118 2.19 -9.56 3.53
N MET A 119 3.14 -8.88 2.88
CA MET A 119 3.25 -8.82 1.43
C MET A 119 4.71 -8.62 1.03
N PHE A 120 4.99 -8.86 -0.25
CA PHE A 120 6.29 -8.54 -0.82
C PHE A 120 6.15 -7.99 -2.23
N SER A 121 7.04 -7.07 -2.56
CA SER A 121 7.14 -6.48 -3.89
C SER A 121 8.40 -6.95 -4.59
N ILE A 122 8.33 -7.11 -5.92
CA ILE A 122 9.49 -7.43 -6.76
C ILE A 122 9.62 -6.38 -7.84
N GLY A 123 10.77 -5.70 -7.91
CA GLY A 123 10.95 -4.70 -8.96
C GLY A 123 12.36 -4.16 -9.12
N PHE A 124 12.48 -3.04 -9.82
CA PHE A 124 13.75 -2.42 -10.18
C PHE A 124 13.93 -1.02 -9.56
N PRO A 125 13.85 -0.86 -8.22
CA PRO A 125 14.13 0.41 -7.56
C PRO A 125 15.55 0.87 -7.87
N GLY A 126 15.70 2.06 -8.44
CA GLY A 126 16.98 2.62 -8.91
C GLY A 126 17.51 2.01 -10.21
N GLY A 127 16.75 1.15 -10.88
CA GLY A 127 17.11 0.51 -12.16
C GLY A 127 18.22 -0.56 -12.15
N PRO A 128 18.46 -1.34 -11.09
CA PRO A 128 19.54 -2.33 -11.01
C PRO A 128 19.42 -3.41 -12.10
N PRO A 129 20.52 -4.10 -12.48
CA PRO A 129 20.46 -5.14 -13.52
C PRO A 129 19.50 -6.30 -13.21
N LYS A 130 19.26 -6.60 -11.92
CA LYS A 130 18.39 -7.67 -11.45
C LYS A 130 17.28 -7.10 -10.54
N PRO A 131 16.08 -7.70 -10.55
CA PRO A 131 15.00 -7.24 -9.68
C PRO A 131 15.31 -7.54 -8.21
N GLN A 132 14.93 -6.62 -7.34
CA GLN A 132 15.05 -6.71 -5.89
C GLN A 132 13.70 -7.10 -5.28
N VAL A 133 13.73 -7.74 -4.11
CA VAL A 133 12.55 -8.09 -3.33
C VAL A 133 12.49 -7.15 -2.13
N THR A 134 11.32 -6.61 -1.84
CA THR A 134 11.08 -5.76 -0.68
C THR A 134 9.89 -6.32 0.09
N PHE A 135 10.08 -6.58 1.38
CA PHE A 135 9.04 -7.08 2.27
C PHE A 135 8.35 -5.93 3.00
N GLY A 136 7.11 -6.16 3.41
CA GLY A 136 6.41 -5.28 4.33
C GLY A 136 4.97 -5.75 4.56
N LYS A 137 4.17 -4.85 5.11
CA LYS A 137 2.78 -5.12 5.50
C LYS A 137 1.84 -4.08 4.91
N ILE A 138 0.57 -4.46 4.78
CA ILE A 138 -0.52 -3.54 4.52
C ILE A 138 -0.78 -2.71 5.78
N LYS A 139 -0.77 -1.38 5.63
CA LYS A 139 -0.92 -0.42 6.72
C LYS A 139 -2.18 0.44 6.65
N ALA A 140 -2.80 0.55 5.48
CA ALA A 140 -4.14 1.14 5.35
C ALA A 140 -4.79 0.75 4.02
N LEU A 141 -6.11 0.83 3.97
CA LEU A 141 -6.92 0.52 2.79
C LEU A 141 -7.89 1.67 2.54
N TYR A 142 -7.74 2.38 1.43
CA TYR A 142 -8.57 3.56 1.14
C TYR A 142 -9.57 3.26 0.01
N PRO A 143 -10.88 3.35 0.26
CA PRO A 143 -11.88 3.19 -0.79
C PRO A 143 -11.68 4.20 -1.92
N LEU A 144 -11.66 3.73 -3.17
CA LEU A 144 -11.62 4.56 -4.37
C LEU A 144 -12.17 3.77 -5.56
N ASP A 145 -13.12 4.36 -6.29
CA ASP A 145 -13.68 3.84 -7.56
C ASP A 145 -13.89 2.30 -7.54
N ASP A 146 -14.75 1.82 -6.63
CA ASP A 146 -15.13 0.41 -6.43
C ASP A 146 -14.10 -0.55 -5.80
N SER A 147 -12.93 -0.03 -5.43
CA SER A 147 -11.83 -0.84 -4.92
C SER A 147 -11.10 -0.16 -3.76
N MET A 148 -9.95 -0.71 -3.37
CA MET A 148 -9.14 -0.23 -2.25
C MET A 148 -7.73 0.13 -2.73
N ILE A 149 -7.33 1.39 -2.56
CA ILE A 149 -5.93 1.79 -2.65
C ILE A 149 -5.19 1.28 -1.41
N VAL A 150 -4.08 0.58 -1.63
CA VAL A 150 -3.36 -0.12 -0.57
C VAL A 150 -2.14 0.69 -0.15
N ARG A 151 -2.10 1.14 1.11
CA ARG A 151 -0.91 1.72 1.72
C ARG A 151 -0.09 0.64 2.38
N THR A 152 1.22 0.69 2.18
CA THR A 152 2.17 -0.27 2.74
C THR A 152 3.36 0.41 3.39
N ASN A 153 4.12 -0.31 4.22
CA ASN A 153 5.40 0.14 4.75
C ASN A 153 6.63 -0.38 3.96
N ALA A 154 6.43 -1.19 2.90
CA ALA A 154 7.52 -1.56 2.00
C ALA A 154 7.99 -0.32 1.22
N SER A 155 9.04 0.31 1.74
CA SER A 155 9.59 1.51 1.13
C SER A 155 10.20 1.25 -0.23
N PHE A 156 10.03 2.20 -1.15
CA PHE A 156 10.62 2.13 -2.48
C PHE A 156 11.07 3.50 -2.99
N ILE A 157 11.98 3.47 -3.98
CA ILE A 157 12.49 4.67 -4.67
C ILE A 157 12.11 4.65 -6.16
N MET A 158 12.48 5.70 -6.88
CA MET A 158 12.29 5.82 -8.33
C MET A 158 12.75 4.54 -9.05
N GLY A 159 11.97 4.05 -10.02
CA GLY A 159 12.18 2.76 -10.70
C GLY A 159 11.34 1.60 -10.15
N ALA A 160 10.78 1.75 -8.94
CA ALA A 160 9.85 0.78 -8.37
C ALA A 160 8.41 0.93 -8.85
N SER A 161 8.02 2.04 -9.47
CA SER A 161 6.69 2.17 -10.07
C SER A 161 6.45 1.04 -11.07
N GLY A 162 5.26 0.45 -11.00
CA GLY A 162 4.84 -0.72 -11.77
C GLY A 162 5.29 -2.05 -11.16
N SER A 163 5.91 -2.04 -9.97
CA SER A 163 6.30 -3.28 -9.30
C SER A 163 5.07 -4.06 -8.82
N PRO A 164 4.99 -5.37 -9.10
CA PRO A 164 3.97 -6.22 -8.51
C PRO A 164 4.16 -6.36 -7.01
N VAL A 165 3.05 -6.30 -6.29
CA VAL A 165 2.93 -6.62 -4.87
C VAL A 165 2.16 -7.94 -4.73
N PHE A 166 2.75 -8.90 -4.03
CA PHE A 166 2.25 -10.25 -3.87
C PHE A 166 1.82 -10.51 -2.41
N ASP A 167 0.81 -11.38 -2.25
CA ASP A 167 0.54 -12.05 -0.97
C ASP A 167 1.59 -13.14 -0.67
N ALA A 168 1.52 -13.76 0.51
CA ALA A 168 2.46 -14.80 0.94
C ALA A 168 2.49 -16.02 0.00
N GLU A 169 1.39 -16.30 -0.69
CA GLU A 169 1.26 -17.38 -1.68
C GLU A 169 1.80 -17.01 -3.07
N GLY A 170 2.24 -15.77 -3.27
CA GLY A 170 2.79 -15.29 -4.54
C GLY A 170 1.74 -14.90 -5.57
N LYS A 171 0.49 -14.65 -5.16
CA LYS A 171 -0.54 -14.09 -6.03
C LYS A 171 -0.46 -12.57 -6.03
N LEU A 172 -0.62 -11.98 -7.21
CA LEU A 172 -0.58 -10.53 -7.38
C LEU A 172 -1.80 -9.90 -6.72
N ILE A 173 -1.59 -9.02 -5.74
CA ILE A 173 -2.67 -8.31 -5.02
C ILE A 173 -2.72 -6.82 -5.36
N ALA A 174 -1.59 -6.21 -5.75
CA ALA A 174 -1.53 -4.80 -6.11
C ALA A 174 -0.34 -4.48 -7.03
N ILE A 175 -0.29 -3.26 -7.58
CA ILE A 175 0.83 -2.70 -8.33
C ILE A 175 1.29 -1.41 -7.64
N SER A 176 2.58 -1.31 -7.27
CA SER A 176 3.15 -0.10 -6.67
C SER A 176 3.11 1.06 -7.64
N THR A 177 2.60 2.23 -7.22
CA THR A 177 2.37 3.39 -8.10
C THR A 177 3.14 4.64 -7.65
N PHE A 178 2.75 5.24 -6.51
CA PHE A 178 3.23 6.53 -6.05
C PHE A 178 3.56 6.49 -4.56
N LYS A 179 4.29 7.52 -4.12
CA LYS A 179 4.56 7.76 -2.70
C LYS A 179 4.12 9.16 -2.30
N SER A 180 3.77 9.36 -1.05
CA SER A 180 3.46 10.70 -0.55
C SER A 180 4.70 11.61 -0.57
N PRO A 181 4.50 12.94 -0.61
CA PRO A 181 5.56 13.90 -0.28
C PRO A 181 6.00 13.77 1.20
N GLY A 182 7.11 14.42 1.55
CA GLY A 182 7.64 14.48 2.92
C GLY A 182 8.74 13.47 3.23
N ARG A 183 9.34 13.59 4.43
CA ARG A 183 10.42 12.71 4.93
C ARG A 183 9.91 11.32 5.33
N GLY A 184 8.70 11.22 5.88
CA GLY A 184 8.05 9.97 6.26
C GLY A 184 7.06 9.48 5.20
N ALA A 185 7.55 9.21 3.98
CA ALA A 185 6.68 8.92 2.85
C ALA A 185 5.80 7.68 3.06
N TYR A 186 4.52 7.78 2.69
CA TYR A 186 3.61 6.66 2.56
C TYR A 186 3.69 6.07 1.15
N PHE A 187 3.65 4.74 1.05
CA PHE A 187 3.79 4.02 -0.22
C PHE A 187 2.45 3.42 -0.62
N TYR A 188 1.99 3.76 -1.82
CA TYR A 188 0.65 3.40 -2.30
C TYR A 188 0.70 2.48 -3.51
N ASN A 189 -0.25 1.57 -3.54
CA ASN A 189 -0.37 0.54 -4.56
C ASN A 189 -1.82 0.50 -5.06
N ILE A 190 -1.98 0.33 -6.36
CA ILE A 190 -3.30 0.16 -6.99
C ILE A 190 -3.71 -1.31 -6.98
N PRO A 191 -5.00 -1.62 -6.77
CA PRO A 191 -5.47 -2.98 -6.54
C PRO A 191 -5.45 -3.87 -7.80
N VAL A 192 -5.20 -5.17 -7.64
CA VAL A 192 -5.27 -6.15 -8.74
C VAL A 192 -6.66 -6.23 -9.37
N LYS A 193 -7.73 -5.86 -8.66
CA LYS A 193 -9.07 -5.71 -9.24
C LYS A 193 -9.09 -4.83 -10.48
N TRP A 194 -8.36 -3.71 -10.47
CA TRP A 194 -8.26 -2.83 -11.64
C TRP A 194 -7.43 -3.45 -12.77
N VAL A 195 -6.42 -4.27 -12.45
CA VAL A 195 -5.69 -5.06 -13.46
C VAL A 195 -6.62 -6.04 -14.17
N LYS A 196 -7.44 -6.79 -13.41
CA LYS A 196 -8.44 -7.69 -13.98
C LYS A 196 -9.45 -6.96 -14.85
N ALA A 197 -9.97 -5.82 -14.39
CA ALA A 197 -10.91 -5.02 -15.16
C ALA A 197 -10.27 -4.48 -16.46
N LEU A 198 -9.02 -4.01 -16.40
CA LEU A 198 -8.34 -3.44 -17.57
C LEU A 198 -8.03 -4.49 -18.64
N LEU A 199 -7.76 -5.75 -18.26
CA LEU A 199 -7.56 -6.84 -19.22
C LEU A 199 -8.75 -7.02 -20.18
N GLU A 200 -9.96 -6.75 -19.72
CA GLU A 200 -11.21 -6.89 -20.48
C GLU A 200 -11.55 -5.68 -21.36
N THR A 201 -10.73 -4.63 -21.36
CA THR A 201 -10.97 -3.40 -22.15
C THR A 201 -10.36 -3.48 -23.56
N PRO A 202 -10.81 -2.67 -24.53
CA PRO A 202 -10.20 -2.62 -25.86
C PRO A 202 -8.74 -2.14 -25.85
N GLU A 203 -7.99 -2.56 -26.86
CA GLU A 203 -6.62 -2.07 -27.09
C GLU A 203 -6.59 -0.69 -27.75
N THR A 204 -5.49 0.03 -27.53
CA THR A 204 -5.13 1.31 -28.12
C THR A 204 -3.63 1.34 -28.42
N THR A 205 -3.20 2.20 -29.33
CA THR A 205 -1.77 2.48 -29.58
C THR A 205 -1.34 3.84 -29.02
N GLN A 206 -2.27 4.56 -28.39
CA GLN A 206 -2.05 5.90 -27.90
C GLN A 206 -1.27 5.90 -26.58
N LEU A 207 -0.08 6.50 -26.58
CA LEU A 207 0.79 6.68 -25.41
C LEU A 207 0.60 8.02 -24.68
N GLN A 208 -0.32 8.86 -25.15
CA GLN A 208 -0.55 10.20 -24.60
C GLN A 208 -2.00 10.36 -24.17
N SER A 209 -2.20 11.05 -23.06
CA SER A 209 -3.50 11.37 -22.51
C SER A 209 -3.42 12.71 -21.81
N ASP A 210 -4.50 13.49 -21.91
CA ASP A 210 -4.69 14.72 -21.13
C ASP A 210 -5.34 14.42 -19.76
N ILE A 211 -5.65 13.15 -19.48
CA ILE A 211 -6.19 12.69 -18.20
C ILE A 211 -5.04 12.52 -17.22
N LEU A 212 -5.04 13.34 -16.17
CA LEU A 212 -4.13 13.16 -15.04
C LEU A 212 -4.56 11.97 -14.18
N PRO A 213 -3.61 11.18 -13.65
CA PRO A 213 -3.94 10.17 -12.66
C PRO A 213 -4.46 10.81 -11.39
N PHE A 214 -5.32 10.12 -10.65
CA PHE A 214 -5.98 10.65 -9.45
C PHE A 214 -4.99 11.24 -8.42
N TRP A 215 -3.78 10.69 -8.35
CA TRP A 215 -2.75 11.09 -7.41
C TRP A 215 -1.94 12.32 -7.84
N ASP A 216 -1.97 12.68 -9.13
CA ASP A 216 -1.31 13.87 -9.68
C ASP A 216 -2.28 15.04 -9.92
N ALA A 217 -3.58 14.83 -9.68
CA ALA A 217 -4.60 15.89 -9.74
C ALA A 217 -4.25 17.08 -8.82
N PRO A 218 -4.81 18.29 -9.04
CA PRO A 218 -4.72 19.39 -8.07
C PRO A 218 -5.19 18.94 -6.67
N LEU A 219 -4.61 19.51 -5.60
CA LEU A 219 -4.80 19.03 -4.23
C LEU A 219 -6.29 18.91 -3.84
N GLU A 220 -7.11 19.89 -4.24
CA GLU A 220 -8.53 19.96 -3.94
C GLU A 220 -9.36 18.88 -4.65
N ALA A 221 -8.83 18.34 -5.75
CA ALA A 221 -9.44 17.27 -6.54
C ALA A 221 -8.92 15.87 -6.16
N ARG A 222 -7.87 15.78 -5.33
CA ARG A 222 -7.35 14.49 -4.85
C ARG A 222 -8.29 13.87 -3.83
N PRO A 223 -8.31 12.52 -3.69
CA PRO A 223 -9.00 11.85 -2.60
C PRO A 223 -8.57 12.37 -1.22
N TYR A 224 -9.49 12.41 -0.26
CA TYR A 224 -9.23 12.95 1.08
C TYR A 224 -8.06 12.27 1.80
N PHE A 225 -7.88 10.96 1.63
CA PHE A 225 -6.77 10.22 2.22
C PHE A 225 -5.39 10.73 1.79
N MET A 226 -5.31 11.43 0.66
CA MET A 226 -4.08 12.08 0.21
C MET A 226 -3.94 13.50 0.77
N GLN A 227 -5.05 14.22 0.91
CA GLN A 227 -5.07 15.59 1.41
C GLN A 227 -4.63 15.67 2.88
N VAL A 228 -4.94 14.65 3.68
CA VAL A 228 -4.58 14.59 5.11
C VAL A 228 -3.10 14.37 5.37
N VAL A 229 -2.32 13.88 4.40
CA VAL A 229 -0.94 13.40 4.64
C VAL A 229 -0.01 14.53 5.06
N LEU A 230 0.02 15.63 4.33
CA LEU A 230 0.92 16.75 4.63
C LEU A 230 0.57 17.43 5.96
N PRO A 231 -0.69 17.82 6.22
CA PRO A 231 -1.08 18.37 7.52
C PRO A 231 -0.75 17.44 8.69
N TYR A 232 -0.98 16.13 8.53
CA TYR A 232 -0.63 15.14 9.53
C TYR A 232 0.89 15.10 9.81
N GLN A 233 1.71 15.03 8.76
CA GLN A 233 3.17 14.95 8.90
C GLN A 233 3.80 16.24 9.44
N GLN A 234 3.17 17.39 9.20
CA GLN A 234 3.68 18.70 9.61
C GLN A 234 3.13 19.16 10.96
N GLY A 235 2.21 18.39 11.56
CA GLY A 235 1.55 18.77 12.81
C GLY A 235 0.59 19.95 12.66
N GLU A 236 0.06 20.19 11.45
CA GLU A 236 -0.95 21.21 11.18
C GLU A 236 -2.34 20.71 11.60
N TRP A 237 -2.53 20.50 12.91
CA TRP A 237 -3.68 19.79 13.46
C TRP A 237 -5.02 20.45 13.14
N SER A 238 -5.10 21.78 13.10
CA SER A 238 -6.32 22.50 12.70
C SER A 238 -6.66 22.32 11.21
N THR A 239 -5.64 22.27 10.34
CA THR A 239 -5.84 21.97 8.91
C THR A 239 -6.29 20.52 8.74
N LEU A 240 -5.64 19.58 9.45
CA LEU A 240 -5.99 18.17 9.45
C LEU A 240 -7.44 17.96 9.92
N GLU A 241 -7.85 18.58 11.02
CA GLU A 241 -9.21 18.51 11.56
C GLU A 241 -10.23 18.93 10.50
N LYS A 242 -10.01 20.07 9.84
CA LYS A 242 -10.92 20.60 8.81
C LYS A 242 -11.09 19.62 7.64
N ILE A 243 -9.99 19.05 7.15
CA ILE A 243 -10.03 18.09 6.03
C ILE A 243 -10.71 16.80 6.48
N ALA A 244 -10.36 16.26 7.65
CA ALA A 244 -10.94 15.02 8.16
C ALA A 244 -12.44 15.17 8.47
N GLN A 245 -12.89 16.33 8.96
CA GLN A 245 -14.31 16.64 9.16
C GLN A 245 -15.10 16.61 7.84
N GLN A 246 -14.52 17.19 6.78
CA GLN A 246 -15.10 17.14 5.44
C GLN A 246 -15.14 15.71 4.92
N TRP A 247 -14.06 14.95 5.13
CA TRP A 247 -13.97 13.55 4.73
C TRP A 247 -15.05 12.71 5.40
N VAL A 248 -15.19 12.76 6.73
CA VAL A 248 -16.26 12.08 7.48
C VAL A 248 -17.65 12.47 6.97
N SER A 249 -17.85 13.73 6.60
CA SER A 249 -19.14 14.21 6.10
C SER A 249 -19.48 13.69 4.70
N LYS A 250 -18.47 13.45 3.85
CA LYS A 250 -18.64 12.95 2.48
C LYS A 250 -18.62 11.43 2.39
N GLU A 251 -17.84 10.79 3.25
CA GLU A 251 -17.60 9.36 3.27
C GLU A 251 -17.77 8.81 4.69
N PRO A 252 -18.99 8.78 5.25
CA PRO A 252 -19.24 8.42 6.64
C PRO A 252 -18.95 6.95 6.99
N ASN A 253 -18.66 6.11 5.98
CA ASN A 253 -18.32 4.70 6.18
C ASN A 253 -16.80 4.45 6.16
N THR A 254 -15.98 5.47 5.85
CA THR A 254 -14.53 5.36 5.79
C THR A 254 -13.96 5.58 7.19
N PHE A 255 -13.47 4.52 7.84
CA PHE A 255 -13.01 4.63 9.22
C PHE A 255 -11.68 5.39 9.34
N GLU A 256 -10.86 5.41 8.29
CA GLU A 256 -9.64 6.21 8.22
C GLU A 256 -9.94 7.71 8.40
N ALA A 257 -11.10 8.18 7.93
CA ALA A 257 -11.54 9.56 8.12
C ALA A 257 -11.72 9.89 9.61
N TYR A 258 -12.33 8.96 10.37
CA TYR A 258 -12.49 9.11 11.83
C TYR A 258 -11.15 8.98 12.57
N TYR A 259 -10.24 8.12 12.10
CA TYR A 259 -8.90 8.02 12.67
C TYR A 259 -8.16 9.37 12.57
N TYR A 260 -8.07 9.96 11.37
CA TYR A 260 -7.38 11.24 11.18
C TYR A 260 -8.07 12.39 11.91
N LEU A 261 -9.41 12.39 12.01
CA LEU A 261 -10.15 13.35 12.81
C LEU A 261 -9.83 13.23 14.30
N GLY A 262 -9.78 11.98 14.82
CA GLY A 262 -9.42 11.71 16.20
C GLY A 262 -7.98 12.14 16.53
N VAL A 263 -7.02 11.88 15.63
CA VAL A 263 -5.64 12.34 15.83
C VAL A 263 -5.54 13.87 15.86
N ALA A 264 -6.21 14.56 14.94
CA ALA A 264 -6.25 16.02 14.95
C ALA A 264 -6.83 16.57 16.27
N GLN A 265 -7.97 16.04 16.70
CA GLN A 265 -8.65 16.46 17.92
C GLN A 265 -7.81 16.19 19.18
N ALA A 266 -7.18 15.02 19.27
CA ALA A 266 -6.28 14.68 20.38
C ALA A 266 -5.13 15.69 20.50
N ASN A 267 -4.52 16.06 19.37
CA ASN A 267 -3.42 17.02 19.36
C ASN A 267 -3.88 18.48 19.58
N LEU A 268 -5.16 18.78 19.41
CA LEU A 268 -5.78 20.07 19.75
C LEU A 268 -6.29 20.12 21.20
N GLY A 269 -6.17 19.02 21.96
CA GLY A 269 -6.65 18.89 23.33
C GLY A 269 -8.14 18.53 23.46
N ASN A 270 -8.83 18.29 22.34
CA ASN A 270 -10.22 17.85 22.29
C ASN A 270 -10.32 16.34 22.52
N ASN A 271 -9.86 15.88 23.69
CA ASN A 271 -9.64 14.47 23.98
C ASN A 271 -10.93 13.64 23.99
N VAL A 272 -12.04 14.21 24.43
CA VAL A 272 -13.34 13.52 24.48
C VAL A 272 -13.84 13.19 23.07
N GLU A 273 -13.80 14.18 22.18
CA GLU A 273 -14.16 14.02 20.77
C GLU A 273 -13.20 13.06 20.05
N ALA A 274 -11.90 13.13 20.37
CA ALA A 274 -10.90 12.23 19.83
C ALA A 274 -11.20 10.77 20.19
N GLU A 275 -11.45 10.48 21.48
CA GLU A 275 -11.81 9.15 21.95
C GLU A 275 -13.08 8.62 21.28
N GLN A 276 -14.11 9.46 21.13
CA GLN A 276 -15.35 9.08 20.43
C GLN A 276 -15.09 8.68 18.97
N ASN A 277 -14.22 9.41 18.27
CA ASN A 277 -13.86 9.10 16.89
C ASN A 277 -12.99 7.84 16.80
N PHE A 278 -12.04 7.65 17.71
CA PHE A 278 -11.27 6.39 17.81
C PHE A 278 -12.15 5.18 18.11
N GLN A 279 -13.17 5.31 18.97
CA GLN A 279 -14.13 4.24 19.24
C GLN A 279 -14.92 3.83 17.98
N LYS A 280 -15.27 4.79 17.10
CA LYS A 280 -15.91 4.48 15.81
C LYS A 280 -15.00 3.65 14.90
N VAL A 281 -13.70 3.92 14.92
CA VAL A 281 -12.71 3.12 14.19
C VAL A 281 -12.66 1.71 14.76
N LEU A 282 -12.48 1.57 16.08
CA LEU A 282 -12.37 0.26 16.74
C LEU A 282 -13.65 -0.58 16.67
N ALA A 283 -14.82 0.05 16.51
CA ALA A 283 -16.07 -0.66 16.26
C ALA A 283 -16.10 -1.38 14.90
N LYS A 284 -15.30 -0.93 13.93
CA LYS A 284 -15.15 -1.57 12.60
C LYS A 284 -13.88 -2.40 12.51
N GLN A 285 -12.80 -1.91 13.11
CA GLN A 285 -11.49 -2.53 13.11
C GLN A 285 -10.95 -2.61 14.56
N PRO A 286 -11.39 -3.61 15.36
CA PRO A 286 -11.01 -3.72 16.77
C PRO A 286 -9.50 -3.83 17.02
N GLN A 287 -8.76 -4.26 16.00
CA GLN A 287 -7.32 -4.48 16.01
C GLN A 287 -6.55 -3.41 15.24
N HIS A 288 -7.14 -2.22 15.05
CA HIS A 288 -6.47 -1.12 14.35
C HIS A 288 -5.35 -0.51 15.22
N ILE A 289 -4.11 -0.93 14.95
CA ILE A 289 -2.90 -0.59 15.70
C ILE A 289 -2.75 0.92 15.90
N ASP A 290 -2.79 1.70 14.81
CA ASP A 290 -2.62 3.16 14.85
C ASP A 290 -3.65 3.85 15.78
N THR A 291 -4.87 3.31 15.87
CA THR A 291 -5.92 3.86 16.75
C THR A 291 -5.73 3.48 18.21
N LEU A 292 -5.29 2.25 18.48
CA LEU A 292 -4.94 1.83 19.84
C LEU A 292 -3.77 2.66 20.38
N ILE A 293 -2.77 2.95 19.54
CA ILE A 293 -1.69 3.88 19.87
C ILE A 293 -2.26 5.28 20.14
N GLY A 294 -3.13 5.79 19.26
CA GLY A 294 -3.79 7.09 19.43
C GLY A 294 -4.54 7.24 20.76
N LEU A 295 -5.32 6.22 21.15
CA LEU A 295 -6.00 6.19 22.45
C LEU A 295 -5.02 6.21 23.62
N GLY A 296 -3.89 5.50 23.50
CA GLY A 296 -2.90 5.46 24.57
C GLY A 296 -2.14 6.77 24.71
N LEU A 297 -1.92 7.50 23.61
CA LEU A 297 -1.41 8.88 23.66
C LEU A 297 -2.39 9.82 24.36
N VAL A 298 -3.69 9.72 24.05
CA VAL A 298 -4.73 10.48 24.77
C VAL A 298 -4.73 10.14 26.26
N ALA A 299 -4.72 8.85 26.61
CA ALA A 299 -4.69 8.39 28.00
C ALA A 299 -3.45 8.90 28.76
N SER A 300 -2.28 8.93 28.09
CA SER A 300 -1.05 9.49 28.63
C SER A 300 -1.20 10.99 28.93
N HIS A 301 -1.73 11.76 27.99
CA HIS A 301 -1.97 13.21 28.16
C HIS A 301 -2.98 13.52 29.28
N THR A 302 -3.95 12.65 29.52
CA THR A 302 -4.93 12.81 30.61
C THR A 302 -4.49 12.21 31.94
N GLY A 303 -3.28 11.63 32.02
CA GLY A 303 -2.76 10.99 33.24
C GLY A 303 -3.44 9.66 33.59
N ASN A 304 -4.14 9.03 32.64
CA ASN A 304 -4.81 7.74 32.84
C ASN A 304 -3.80 6.57 32.66
N THR A 305 -2.95 6.39 33.66
CA THR A 305 -1.87 5.39 33.64
C THR A 305 -2.37 3.95 33.55
N ALA A 306 -3.56 3.66 34.08
CA ALA A 306 -4.19 2.35 34.00
C ALA A 306 -4.53 1.99 32.54
N GLU A 307 -5.08 2.95 31.79
CA GLU A 307 -5.43 2.74 30.39
C GLU A 307 -4.20 2.65 29.49
N VAL A 308 -3.16 3.45 29.76
CA VAL A 308 -1.86 3.32 29.06
C VAL A 308 -1.29 1.90 29.23
N ALA A 309 -1.28 1.36 30.45
CA ALA A 309 -0.80 0.00 30.71
C ALA A 309 -1.66 -1.06 30.01
N ARG A 310 -2.99 -0.88 29.98
CA ARG A 310 -3.92 -1.79 29.30
C ARG A 310 -3.65 -1.83 27.79
N LEU A 311 -3.47 -0.66 27.17
CA LEU A 311 -3.24 -0.55 25.73
C LEU A 311 -1.85 -1.07 25.33
N HIS A 312 -0.81 -0.80 26.14
CA HIS A 312 0.52 -1.39 25.94
C HIS A 312 0.47 -2.93 25.95
N ALA A 313 -0.22 -3.52 26.93
CA ALA A 313 -0.38 -4.96 27.03
C ALA A 313 -1.18 -5.54 25.85
N ALA A 314 -2.25 -4.85 25.42
CA ALA A 314 -3.06 -5.27 24.28
C ALA A 314 -2.24 -5.25 22.98
N LEU A 315 -1.49 -4.18 22.71
CA LEU A 315 -0.62 -4.07 21.53
C LEU A 315 0.49 -5.13 21.56
N SER A 316 1.16 -5.30 22.71
CA SER A 316 2.21 -6.31 22.88
C SER A 316 1.71 -7.75 22.66
N ALA A 317 0.44 -8.02 23.00
CA ALA A 317 -0.18 -9.32 22.76
C ALA A 317 -0.48 -9.59 21.28
N MET A 318 -0.61 -8.54 20.47
CA MET A 318 -0.79 -8.64 19.01
C MET A 318 0.54 -8.80 18.28
N GLY A 319 1.62 -8.28 18.86
CA GLY A 319 2.98 -8.35 18.34
C GLY A 319 3.92 -7.54 19.22
N ALA A 320 5.11 -8.07 19.52
CA ALA A 320 6.08 -7.37 20.35
C ALA A 320 6.46 -6.01 19.73
N GLU A 321 6.53 -5.96 18.40
CA GLU A 321 6.80 -4.75 17.63
C GLU A 321 5.78 -3.64 17.88
N PHE A 322 4.50 -3.97 18.10
CA PHE A 322 3.47 -2.96 18.35
C PHE A 322 3.57 -2.37 19.76
N GLY A 323 4.01 -3.17 20.74
CA GLY A 323 4.35 -2.67 22.07
C GLY A 323 5.55 -1.72 22.06
N GLU A 324 6.56 -2.02 21.24
CA GLU A 324 7.72 -1.16 21.02
C GLU A 324 7.33 0.15 20.31
N GLU A 325 6.53 0.06 19.25
CA GLU A 325 5.99 1.22 18.52
C GLU A 325 5.18 2.14 19.46
N PHE A 326 4.34 1.55 20.31
CA PHE A 326 3.59 2.30 21.32
C PHE A 326 4.48 3.03 22.31
N ASN A 327 5.53 2.38 22.80
CA ASN A 327 6.50 3.00 23.71
C ASN A 327 7.22 4.18 23.04
N GLN A 328 7.64 4.02 21.78
CA GLN A 328 8.27 5.10 21.01
C GLN A 328 7.32 6.28 20.82
N ALA A 329 6.04 6.02 20.55
CA ALA A 329 5.03 7.05 20.41
C ALA A 329 4.85 7.86 21.71
N LEU A 330 4.88 7.20 22.88
CA LEU A 330 4.74 7.87 24.18
C LEU A 330 5.93 8.76 24.55
N THR A 331 7.14 8.37 24.16
CA THR A 331 8.38 9.11 24.52
C THR A 331 8.74 10.22 23.53
N GLY A 332 8.10 10.24 22.35
CA GLY A 332 8.49 11.09 21.23
C GLY A 332 9.75 10.56 20.52
N PRO A 333 10.14 11.14 19.37
CA PRO A 333 11.32 10.72 18.65
C PRO A 333 12.57 10.90 19.52
N THR A 334 13.34 9.83 19.70
CA THR A 334 14.70 9.90 20.26
C THR A 334 15.52 10.86 19.41
N GLN A 335 15.99 11.95 20.02
CA GLN A 335 16.98 12.87 19.42
C GLN A 335 18.31 12.17 19.18
#